data_AF-A0A967BMQ7-F1
#
_entry.id   AF-A0A967BMQ7-F1
#
_cell.length_a   1.000
_cell.length_b   1.000
_cell.length_c   1.000
_cell.angle_alpha   90.00
_cell.angle_beta   90.00
_cell.angle_gamma   90.00
#
_symmetry.space_group_name_H-M   'P 1'
#
loop_
_entity.id
_entity.type
_entity.pdbx_description
1 polymer ?
#
loop_
_entity_poly.entity_id
_entity_poly.type
_entity_poly.pdbx_seq_one_letter_code
_entity_poly.pdbx_strand_id
1 'polypeptide(L)' 'AFTKTVAKTGIEMEALTAVAVSSLTVYDMCKSIDKSIEISNIKLLSKTGGKSGDFKR' A
#
# COMPACT_ATOMS: atom_id res chain seq x y z
N ALA A 1 2.99 -0.46 -2.24
CA ALA A 1 3.39 -1.40 -3.30
C ALA A 1 3.67 -0.59 -4.55
N PHE A 2 4.55 -1.04 -5.42
CA PHE A 2 4.76 -0.36 -6.70
C PHE A 2 3.63 -0.75 -7.65
N THR A 3 2.89 0.24 -8.14
CA THR A 3 1.78 0.04 -9.08
C THR A 3 1.90 1.07 -10.21
N LYS A 4 1.48 0.69 -11.42
CA LYS A 4 1.50 1.55 -12.61
C LYS A 4 0.25 1.29 -13.44
N THR A 5 -0.33 2.35 -13.99
CA THR A 5 -1.44 2.26 -14.93
C THR A 5 -1.38 3.40 -15.95
N VAL A 6 -2.20 3.30 -17.01
CA VAL A 6 -2.50 4.40 -17.92
C VAL A 6 -4.00 4.69 -17.80
N ALA A 7 -4.36 5.64 -16.93
CA ALA A 7 -5.74 5.99 -16.63
C ALA A 7 -5.89 7.50 -16.36
N LYS A 8 -7.14 7.97 -16.30
CA LYS A 8 -7.45 9.39 -16.02
C LYS A 8 -7.31 9.75 -14.53
N THR A 9 -7.28 8.75 -13.65
CA THR A 9 -7.20 8.90 -12.19
C THR A 9 -5.89 8.33 -11.66
N GLY A 10 -5.44 8.85 -10.52
CA GLY A 10 -4.34 8.25 -9.79
C GLY A 10 -4.72 6.87 -9.23
N ILE A 11 -3.69 6.08 -8.92
CA ILE A 11 -3.83 4.71 -8.39
C ILE A 11 -3.20 4.53 -7.00
N GLU A 12 -3.30 5.58 -6.17
CA GLU A 12 -2.82 5.56 -4.79
C GLU A 12 -3.51 4.46 -3.98
N MET A 13 -4.80 4.25 -4.23
CA MET A 13 -5.62 3.28 -3.51
C MET A 13 -5.22 1.84 -3.84
N GLU A 14 -4.87 1.56 -5.08
CA GLU A 14 -4.39 0.26 -5.54
C GLU A 14 -3.05 -0.07 -4.87
N ALA A 15 -2.16 0.92 -4.79
CA ALA A 15 -0.85 0.78 -4.13
C ALA A 15 -0.97 0.50 -2.63
N LEU A 16 -1.90 1.19 -1.95
CA LEU A 16 -2.15 1.07 -0.51
C LEU A 16 -2.92 -0.21 -0.17
N THR A 17 -3.94 -0.54 -0.96
CA THR A 17 -4.73 -1.76 -0.79
C THR A 17 -3.87 -3.00 -0.99
N ALA A 18 -3.00 -3.02 -2.00
CA ALA A 18 -2.07 -4.12 -2.20
C ALA A 18 -1.18 -4.36 -0.97
N VAL A 19 -0.62 -3.31 -0.37
CA VAL A 19 0.18 -3.44 0.86
C VAL A 19 -0.67 -3.92 2.03
N ALA A 20 -1.85 -3.36 2.23
CA ALA A 20 -2.73 -3.75 3.32
C ALA A 20 -3.08 -5.23 3.26
N VAL A 21 -3.50 -5.72 2.08
CA VAL A 21 -3.84 -7.13 1.87
C VAL A 21 -2.60 -8.02 2.06
N SER A 22 -1.44 -7.67 1.47
CA SER A 22 -0.22 -8.45 1.68
C SER A 22 0.19 -8.52 3.15
N SER A 23 0.09 -7.41 3.90
CA SER A 23 0.37 -7.39 5.34
C SER A 23 -0.61 -8.25 6.13
N LEU A 24 -1.91 -8.24 5.77
CA LEU A 24 -2.91 -9.11 6.36
C LEU A 24 -2.63 -10.59 6.08
N THR A 25 -2.14 -10.94 4.88
CA THR A 25 -1.71 -12.30 4.57
C THR A 25 -0.52 -12.73 5.43
N VAL A 26 0.45 -11.84 5.66
CA VAL A 26 1.56 -12.12 6.58
C VAL A 26 1.06 -12.35 8.01
N TYR A 27 0.13 -11.51 8.48
CA TYR A 27 -0.51 -11.73 9.78
C TYR A 27 -1.21 -13.09 9.83
N ASP A 28 -1.95 -13.47 8.79
CA ASP A 28 -2.65 -14.74 8.72
C ASP A 28 -1.72 -15.95 8.87
N MET A 29 -0.54 -15.90 8.26
CA MET A 29 0.47 -16.95 8.35
C MET A 29 1.17 -17.01 9.72
N CYS A 30 1.28 -15.88 10.42
CA CYS A 30 2.06 -15.77 11.66
C CYS A 30 1.20 -15.73 12.95
N LYS A 31 -0.12 -15.52 12.85
CA LYS A 31 -1.04 -15.36 14.00
C LYS A 31 -1.08 -16.54 14.96
N SER A 32 -0.63 -17.73 14.54
CA SER A 32 -0.53 -18.91 15.40
C SER A 32 0.68 -18.87 16.32
N ILE A 33 1.74 -18.15 15.93
CA ILE A 33 3.00 -18.00 16.68
C ILE A 33 2.88 -16.81 17.62
N ASP A 34 2.42 -15.67 17.11
CA ASP A 34 2.27 -14.44 17.88
C ASP A 34 1.00 -13.70 17.43
N LYS A 35 0.11 -13.43 18.38
CA LYS A 35 -1.14 -12.69 18.14
C LYS A 35 -0.99 -11.18 18.32
N SER A 36 0.12 -10.73 18.89
CA SER A 36 0.42 -9.32 19.15
C SER A 36 1.00 -8.57 17.94
N ILE A 37 1.17 -9.25 16.80
CA ILE A 37 1.68 -8.67 15.55
C ILE A 37 0.87 -7.42 15.18
N GLU A 38 1.53 -6.27 15.13
CA GLU A 38 0.95 -5.01 14.72
C GLU A 38 1.34 -4.67 13.27
N ILE A 39 0.35 -4.43 12.41
CA ILE A 39 0.57 -3.87 11.07
C ILE A 39 0.53 -2.35 11.19
N SER A 40 1.67 -1.68 11.04
CA SER A 40 1.78 -0.22 11.12
C SER A 40 2.37 0.38 9.84
N ASN A 41 2.37 1.73 9.75
CA ASN A 41 3.09 2.48 8.72
C ASN A 41 2.65 2.26 7.25
N ILE A 42 1.40 1.86 6.99
CA ILE A 42 0.85 1.86 5.63
C ILE A 42 0.65 3.31 5.16
N LYS A 43 1.50 3.75 4.22
CA LYS A 43 1.50 5.13 3.71
C LYS A 43 2.04 5.22 2.30
N LEU A 44 1.62 6.24 1.57
CA LEU A 44 2.12 6.53 0.23
C LEU A 44 3.51 7.18 0.33
N LEU A 45 4.49 6.64 -0.40
CA LEU A 45 5.87 7.17 -0.43
C LEU A 45 6.11 8.07 -1.64
N SER A 46 5.56 7.69 -2.79
CA SER A 46 5.68 8.44 -4.02
C SER A 46 4.48 8.22 -4.92
N LYS A 47 4.11 9.24 -5.68
CA LYS A 47 3.16 9.17 -6.78
C LYS A 47 3.68 10.07 -7.88
N THR A 48 3.53 9.64 -9.13
CA THR A 48 3.83 10.48 -10.30
C THR A 48 2.59 10.66 -11.17
N GLY A 49 2.41 11.86 -11.71
CA GLY A 49 1.33 12.19 -12.64
C GLY A 49 -0.01 12.58 -12.01
N GLY A 50 -0.93 12.98 -12.89
CA GLY A 50 -2.21 13.60 -12.51
C GLY A 50 -2.10 15.11 -12.29
N LYS A 51 -3.25 15.77 -12.10
CA LYS A 51 -3.32 17.24 -11.96
C LYS A 51 -2.54 17.77 -10.74
N SER A 52 -2.48 17.00 -9.66
CA SER A 52 -1.77 17.38 -8.44
C SER A 52 -0.25 17.28 -8.55
N GLY A 53 0.28 16.81 -9.68
CA GLY A 53 1.71 16.64 -9.91
C GLY A 53 2.31 15.46 -9.15
N ASP A 54 3.65 15.43 -9.12
CA ASP A 54 4.42 14.39 -8.47
C ASP A 54 4.47 14.64 -6.96
N PHE A 55 4.23 13.59 -6.19
CA PHE A 55 4.34 13.58 -4.75
C PHE A 55 5.50 12.68 -4.35
N LYS A 56 6.35 13.15 -3.45
CA LYS A 56 7.40 12.35 -2.81
C LYS A 56 7.49 12.76 -1.35
N ARG A 57 7.53 11.76 -0.48
CA ARG A 57 7.66 11.95 0.96
C ARG A 57 9.10 11.83 1.44
#